data_AF-A0A822HHC1-F1
#
_entry.id   AF-A0A822HHC1-F1
#
_cell.length_a   1.000
_cell.length_b   1.000
_cell.length_c   1.000
_cell.angle_alpha   90.00
_cell.angle_beta   90.00
_cell.angle_gamma   90.00
#
_symmetry.space_group_name_H-M   'P 1'
#
loop_
_entity.id
_entity.type
_entity.pdbx_description
1 polymer ?
#
loop_
_entity_poly.entity_id
_entity_poly.type
_entity_poly.pdbx_seq_one_letter_code
_entity_poly.pdbx_strand_id
1 'polypeptide(L)'
;ALVIDEKIGYPDFLGSCNTTELEKMYQDYVFNDSYIYNILKLLQIKSNENLRMLREPVDRRAWGSSPPTVVNAFYNPPRNQISKYNFYSLQLF
;
A
#
# COMPACT_ATOMS: atom_id res chain seq x y z
N ALA A 1 -18.16 -14.46 -16.35
CA ALA A 1 -17.83 -13.14 -16.92
C ALA A 1 -16.54 -12.66 -16.29
N LEU A 2 -15.60 -12.11 -17.07
CA LEU A 2 -14.39 -11.46 -16.54
C LEU A 2 -14.82 -10.11 -15.95
N VAL A 3 -14.98 -10.04 -14.64
CA VAL A 3 -15.36 -8.82 -13.92
C VAL A 3 -14.09 -8.02 -13.60
N ILE A 4 -14.11 -6.71 -13.87
CA ILE A 4 -13.05 -5.77 -13.50
C ILE A 4 -13.14 -5.50 -11.99
N ASP A 5 -12.01 -5.54 -11.28
CA ASP A 5 -11.95 -5.23 -9.85
C ASP A 5 -11.77 -3.72 -9.64
N GLU A 6 -12.68 -3.07 -8.92
CA GLU A 6 -12.65 -1.63 -8.67
C GLU A 6 -12.15 -1.32 -7.24
N LYS A 7 -11.19 -0.40 -7.13
CA LYS A 7 -10.63 0.09 -5.86
C LYS A 7 -10.82 1.60 -5.78
N ILE A 8 -11.54 2.08 -4.76
CA ILE A 8 -11.88 3.50 -4.60
C ILE A 8 -11.38 4.01 -3.25
N GLY A 9 -10.61 5.10 -3.25
CA GLY A 9 -10.12 5.73 -2.03
C GLY A 9 -8.99 4.93 -1.40
N TYR A 10 -9.28 4.20 -0.32
CA TYR A 10 -8.28 3.45 0.44
C TYR A 10 -8.86 2.12 0.93
N PRO A 11 -7.99 1.12 1.23
CA PRO A 11 -8.44 -0.13 1.85
C PRO A 11 -9.12 0.11 3.20
N ASP A 12 -10.19 -0.63 3.47
CA ASP A 12 -11.01 -0.49 4.68
C ASP A 12 -10.19 -0.50 5.99
N PHE A 13 -9.11 -1.29 6.05
CA PHE A 13 -8.26 -1.36 7.25
C PHE A 13 -7.61 -0.01 7.61
N LEU A 14 -7.39 0.90 6.64
CA LEU A 14 -6.85 2.23 6.89
C LEU A 14 -7.88 3.19 7.52
N GLY A 15 -9.18 2.96 7.29
CA GLY A 15 -10.27 3.75 7.90
C GLY A 15 -10.90 3.12 9.13
N SER A 16 -10.49 1.89 9.48
CA SER A 16 -11.05 1.16 10.61
C SER A 16 -10.44 1.62 11.93
N CYS A 17 -11.21 1.55 13.03
CA CYS A 17 -10.67 1.73 14.37
C CYS A 17 -9.74 0.58 14.81
N ASN A 18 -9.63 -0.49 14.01
CA ASN A 18 -8.76 -1.62 14.28
C ASN A 18 -7.39 -1.43 13.60
N THR A 19 -6.38 -1.09 14.39
CA THR A 19 -5.02 -0.79 13.89
C THR A 19 -4.13 -2.02 13.74
N THR A 20 -4.58 -3.22 14.09
CA THR A 20 -3.71 -4.42 14.14
C THR A 20 -3.04 -4.74 12.80
N GLU A 21 -3.76 -4.62 11.69
CA GLU A 21 -3.19 -4.88 10.36
C GLU A 21 -2.16 -3.81 9.96
N LEU A 22 -2.42 -2.56 10.32
CA LEU A 22 -1.53 -1.43 10.05
C LEU A 22 -0.25 -1.54 10.88
N GLU A 23 -0.37 -1.85 12.17
CA GLU A 23 0.76 -2.07 13.08
C GLU A 23 1.64 -3.22 12.59
N LYS A 24 1.03 -4.33 12.16
CA LYS A 24 1.75 -5.47 11.58
C LYS A 24 2.49 -5.09 10.30
N MET A 25 1.90 -4.25 9.45
CA MET A 25 2.55 -3.77 8.21
C MET A 25 3.80 -2.94 8.50
N TYR A 26 3.77 -2.10 9.55
CA TYR A 26 4.86 -1.20 9.89
C TYR A 26 5.76 -1.69 11.04
N GLN A 27 5.60 -2.94 11.49
CA GLN A 27 6.35 -3.49 12.64
C GLN A 27 7.88 -3.40 12.48
N ASP A 28 8.39 -3.51 11.24
CA ASP A 28 9.83 -3.48 10.94
C ASP A 28 10.37 -2.04 10.74
N TYR A 29 9.48 -1.04 10.66
CA TYR A 29 9.77 0.36 10.37
C TYR A 29 10.14 1.14 11.65
N VAL A 30 11.16 0.65 12.36
CA VAL A 30 11.69 1.31 13.56
C VAL A 30 12.76 2.33 13.17
N PHE A 31 12.51 3.61 13.42
CA PHE A 31 13.39 4.71 13.05
C PHE A 31 14.01 5.40 14.27
N ASN A 32 15.13 6.10 14.06
CA ASN A 32 15.80 6.92 15.08
C ASN A 32 15.91 8.39 14.60
N ASP A 33 16.64 9.24 15.32
CA ASP A 33 16.74 10.66 14.97
C ASP A 33 17.63 10.95 13.75
N SER A 34 18.40 9.96 13.27
CA SER A 34 19.27 10.12 12.11
C SER A 34 18.52 9.86 10.81
N TYR A 35 18.24 10.94 10.10
CA TYR A 35 17.58 10.90 8.79
C TYR A 35 18.29 9.97 7.80
N ILE A 36 19.62 10.05 7.69
CA ILE A 36 20.39 9.23 6.73
C ILE A 36 20.26 7.74 7.05
N TYR A 37 20.40 7.35 8.33
CA TYR A 37 20.25 5.94 8.71
C TYR A 37 18.82 5.45 8.51
N ASN A 38 17.81 6.29 8.72
CA ASN A 38 16.42 5.94 8.43
C ASN A 38 16.20 5.67 6.94
N ILE A 39 16.78 6.49 6.05
CA ILE A 39 16.69 6.26 4.60
C ILE A 39 17.37 4.96 4.20
N LEU A 40 18.58 4.69 4.70
CA LEU A 40 19.30 3.43 4.41
C LEU A 40 18.51 2.21 4.89
N LYS A 41 17.91 2.29 6.08
CA LYS A 41 17.04 1.25 6.62
C LYS A 41 15.80 1.03 5.75
N LEU A 42 15.13 2.11 5.33
CA LEU A 42 13.96 2.05 4.44
C LEU A 42 14.30 1.35 3.11
N LEU A 43 15.45 1.68 2.51
CA LEU A 43 15.91 1.04 1.28
C LEU A 43 16.17 -0.45 1.48
N GLN A 44 16.79 -0.83 2.61
CA GLN A 44 17.02 -2.23 2.95
C GLN A 44 15.71 -3.00 3.12
N ILE A 45 14.73 -2.45 3.84
CA ILE A 45 13.40 -3.07 4.04
C ILE A 45 12.73 -3.29 2.68
N LYS A 46 12.65 -2.26 1.84
CA LYS A 46 12.04 -2.35 0.50
C LYS A 46 12.72 -3.38 -0.41
N SER A 47 14.06 -3.44 -0.37
CA SER A 47 14.81 -4.44 -1.14
C SER A 47 14.48 -5.86 -0.69
N ASN A 48 14.46 -6.10 0.62
CA ASN A 48 14.12 -7.40 1.19
C ASN A 48 12.67 -7.81 0.89
N GLU A 49 11.70 -6.90 0.98
CA GLU A 49 10.31 -7.14 0.62
C GLU A 49 10.18 -7.56 -0.86
N ASN A 50 10.80 -6.80 -1.77
CA ASN A 50 10.79 -7.14 -3.19
C ASN A 50 11.41 -8.51 -3.49
N LEU A 51 12.52 -8.84 -2.82
CA LEU A 51 13.18 -10.14 -2.98
C LEU A 51 12.33 -11.29 -2.43
N ARG A 52 11.61 -11.09 -1.31
CA ARG A 52 10.67 -12.08 -0.75
C ARG A 52 9.56 -12.43 -1.72
N MET A 53 9.09 -11.48 -2.54
CA MET A 53 8.00 -11.70 -3.48
C MET A 53 8.36 -12.61 -4.67
N LEU A 54 9.64 -12.88 -4.96
CA LEU A 54 10.08 -13.58 -6.18
C LEU A 54 9.48 -14.99 -6.37
N ARG A 55 9.10 -15.66 -5.28
CA ARG A 55 8.55 -17.03 -5.30
C ARG A 55 7.18 -17.14 -4.67
N GLU A 56 6.58 -16.01 -4.30
CA GLU A 56 5.26 -15.95 -3.72
C GLU A 56 4.20 -15.78 -4.82
N PRO A 57 3.01 -16.37 -4.67
CA PRO A 57 1.92 -16.14 -5.61
C PRO A 57 1.49 -14.66 -5.58
N VAL A 58 1.12 -14.13 -6.74
CA VAL A 58 0.61 -12.75 -6.84
C VAL A 58 -0.76 -12.66 -6.16
N ASP A 59 -0.84 -11.88 -5.09
CA ASP A 59 -2.13 -11.50 -4.52
C ASP A 59 -2.87 -10.56 -5.49
N ARG A 60 -3.98 -11.05 -6.04
CA ARG A 60 -4.85 -10.30 -6.96
C ARG A 60 -5.79 -9.33 -6.26
N ARG A 61 -6.01 -9.49 -4.95
CA ARG A 61 -6.87 -8.63 -4.13
C ARG A 61 -6.11 -7.46 -3.52
N ALA A 62 -4.78 -7.55 -3.49
CA ALA A 62 -3.91 -6.49 -3.01
C ALA A 62 -4.21 -5.16 -3.72
N TRP A 63 -4.22 -4.10 -2.93
CA TRP A 63 -4.26 -2.74 -3.43
C TRP A 63 -2.97 -2.44 -4.22
N GLY A 64 -3.03 -1.48 -5.14
CA GLY A 64 -1.85 -1.00 -5.84
C GLY A 64 -0.85 -0.36 -4.87
N SER A 65 0.41 -0.23 -5.29
CA SER A 65 1.48 0.37 -4.48
C SER A 65 1.36 1.90 -4.33
N SER A 66 0.33 2.52 -4.92
CA SER A 66 0.12 3.97 -4.86
C SER A 66 -0.59 4.36 -3.55
N PRO A 67 -0.06 5.34 -2.80
CA PRO A 67 -0.74 5.85 -1.62
C PRO A 67 -2.12 6.44 -1.95
N PRO A 68 -3.07 6.42 -1.00
CA PRO A 68 -4.40 6.99 -1.20
C PRO A 68 -4.42 8.51 -1.33
N THR A 69 -3.29 9.17 -1.03
CA THR A 69 -3.09 10.62 -1.15
C THR A 69 -2.77 11.08 -2.58
N VAL A 70 -2.62 10.16 -3.53
CA VAL A 70 -2.30 10.47 -4.92
C VAL A 70 -3.53 11.05 -5.63
N VAL A 71 -3.38 12.18 -6.32
CA VAL A 71 -4.44 12.75 -7.17
C VAL A 71 -4.35 12.15 -8.58
N ASN A 72 -4.72 10.87 -8.69
CA ASN A 72 -4.72 10.15 -9.96
C ASN A 72 -5.63 8.91 -9.95
N ALA A 73 -5.77 8.27 -11.12
CA ALA A 73 -6.35 6.94 -11.28
C ALA A 73 -5.43 6.05 -12.13
N PHE A 74 -5.48 4.74 -11.91
CA PHE A 74 -4.60 3.77 -12.55
C PHE A 74 -5.36 2.52 -12.99
N TYR A 75 -4.85 1.86 -14.03
CA TYR A 75 -5.26 0.51 -14.42
C TYR A 75 -4.09 -0.46 -14.27
N ASN A 76 -4.33 -1.62 -13.67
CA ASN A 76 -3.36 -2.70 -13.50
C ASN A 76 -3.78 -3.91 -14.36
N PRO A 77 -3.16 -4.12 -15.55
CA PRO A 77 -3.56 -5.19 -16.47
C PRO A 77 -3.41 -6.61 -15.89
N PRO A 78 -2.29 -6.97 -15.22
CA PRO A 78 -2.13 -8.30 -14.60
C PRO A 78 -3.22 -8.67 -13.59
N ARG A 79 -3.79 -7.68 -12.89
CA ARG A 79 -4.87 -7.88 -11.91
C ARG A 79 -6.26 -7.60 -12.48
N ASN A 80 -6.35 -7.07 -13.70
CA ASN A 80 -7.58 -6.52 -14.28
C ASN A 80 -8.32 -5.57 -13.30
N GLN A 81 -7.57 -4.63 -12.71
CA GLN A 81 -8.03 -3.76 -11.63
C GLN A 81 -7.96 -2.28 -12.02
N ILE A 82 -9.02 -1.52 -11.72
CA ILE A 82 -9.06 -0.05 -11.83
C ILE A 82 -8.99 0.53 -10.42
N SER A 83 -8.13 1.53 -10.22
CA SER A 83 -7.98 2.22 -8.93
C SER A 83 -8.18 3.73 -9.09
N LYS A 84 -9.03 4.32 -8.25
CA LYS A 84 -9.29 5.75 -8.18
C LYS A 84 -9.09 6.25 -6.76
N TYR A 85 -8.24 7.25 -6.58
CA TYR A 85 -7.97 7.83 -5.27
C TYR A 85 -8.74 9.14 -5.10
N ASN A 86 -9.59 9.23 -4.07
CA ASN A 86 -10.43 10.42 -3.80
C ASN A 86 -9.80 11.26 -2.69
N PHE A 87 -9.56 12.54 -2.97
CA PHE A 87 -8.97 13.48 -2.00
C PHE A 87 -9.96 13.93 -0.91
N TYR A 88 -11.26 13.96 -1.21
CA TYR A 88 -12.28 14.50 -0.30
C TYR A 88 -12.58 13.63 0.94
N SER A 89 -12.10 12.39 1.01
CA SER A 89 -12.31 11.52 2.18
C SER A 89 -11.23 11.66 3.27
N LEU A 90 -10.17 12.44 3.02
CA LEU A 90 -9.05 12.65 3.95
C LEU A 90 -9.08 14.03 4.64
N GLN A 91 -10.07 14.88 4.36
CA GLN A 91 -10.21 16.23 4.94
C GLN A 91 -11.00 16.27 6.28
N LEU A 92 -11.26 15.12 6.92
CA LEU A 92 -12.00 15.04 8.19
C LEU A 92 -11.14 14.71 9.42
N PHE A 93 -9.83 15.00 9.37
CA PHE A 93 -8.96 15.04 10.55
C PHE A 93 -8.19 16.36 10.59
#